data_AF-A0A848LUQ5-F1
#
_entry.id   AF-A0A848LUQ5-F1
#
_cell.length_a   1.000
_cell.length_b   1.000
_cell.length_c   1.000
_cell.angle_alpha   90.00
_cell.angle_beta   90.00
_cell.angle_gamma   90.00
#
_symmetry.space_group_name_H-M   'P 1'
#
loop_
_entity.id
_entity.type
_entity.pdbx_description
1 polymer ?
#
loop_
_entity_poly.entity_id
_entity_poly.type
_entity_poly.pdbx_seq_one_letter_code
_entity_poly.pdbx_strand_id
1 'polypeptide(L)'
;MLKFRSIALMAGVALLGTACGGPEASETQAPALSWEEFRANSFQDEEGKYIIDGDMAFDSEEQLKEFFDENVAKDTGSSAGGLAVYYSGGRDIKWTATQARNLTYCVSSSSFGSRYSTTVSAMNSATAAWEGTANVNFVHSTSYDSNCTASQAGVLFDVRMTTTTSYVARAFFPNSARSGRNILISTSAYSGGGAWTLTGVLRHELGHVLGLRHEHTRSTASGCYEDANWRALTAYDRASVMHYPQCNGTQTGDLVLTSLDRTGARALYP
;
A
#
# COMPACT_ATOMS: atom_id res chain seq x y z
N MET A 1 -9.67 -10.14 18.48
CA MET A 1 -9.22 -11.34 17.74
C MET A 1 -9.91 -11.31 16.38
N LEU A 2 -9.31 -10.67 15.36
CA LEU A 2 -9.88 -10.69 14.02
C LEU A 2 -9.59 -12.06 13.39
N LYS A 3 -10.65 -12.78 13.04
CA LYS A 3 -10.57 -13.95 12.18
C LYS A 3 -10.40 -13.46 10.74
N PHE A 4 -9.17 -13.16 10.35
CA PHE A 4 -8.81 -13.17 8.94
C PHE A 4 -8.91 -14.63 8.48
N ARG A 5 -9.91 -14.94 7.67
CA ARG A 5 -9.97 -16.23 7.01
C ARG A 5 -8.96 -16.20 5.87
N SER A 6 -7.72 -16.59 6.18
CA SER A 6 -6.82 -17.14 5.17
C SER A 6 -7.59 -18.18 4.38
N ILE A 7 -7.62 -18.05 3.05
CA ILE A 7 -8.02 -19.15 2.19
C ILE A 7 -6.90 -20.19 2.32
N ALA A 8 -7.03 -21.04 3.33
CA ALA A 8 -6.15 -22.17 3.56
C ALA A 8 -6.37 -23.13 2.39
N LEU A 9 -5.36 -23.28 1.53
CA LEU A 9 -5.27 -24.41 0.62
C LEU A 9 -5.19 -25.68 1.47
N MET A 10 -6.32 -26.38 1.58
CA MET A 10 -6.37 -27.75 2.11
C MET A 10 -5.66 -28.66 1.11
N ALA A 11 -4.37 -28.91 1.35
CA ALA A 11 -3.63 -29.96 0.66
C ALA A 11 -4.16 -31.33 1.11
N GLY A 12 -5.06 -31.91 0.31
CA GLY A 12 -5.51 -33.27 0.49
C GLY A 12 -4.34 -34.23 0.23
N VAL A 13 -3.83 -34.86 1.29
CA VAL A 13 -2.87 -35.96 1.19
C VAL A 13 -3.60 -37.19 0.65
N ALA A 14 -3.38 -37.52 -0.61
CA ALA A 14 -3.73 -38.82 -1.19
C ALA A 14 -2.49 -39.72 -1.19
N LEU A 15 -2.43 -40.62 -0.20
CA LEU A 15 -1.61 -41.83 -0.28
C LEU A 15 -2.23 -42.79 -1.30
N LEU A 16 -1.45 -43.21 -2.30
CA LEU A 16 -1.29 -44.60 -2.78
C LEU A 16 -0.87 -44.66 -4.26
N GLY A 17 0.07 -45.58 -4.56
CA GLY A 17 -0.04 -46.43 -5.75
C GLY A 17 0.89 -46.10 -6.93
N THR A 18 1.86 -46.97 -7.14
CA THR A 18 2.67 -47.12 -8.36
C THR A 18 1.85 -47.39 -9.62
N ALA A 19 2.27 -46.81 -10.74
CA ALA A 19 2.25 -47.31 -12.13
C ALA A 19 1.54 -46.43 -13.19
N CYS A 20 2.32 -46.06 -14.21
CA CYS A 20 1.98 -45.78 -15.62
C CYS A 20 1.00 -44.64 -15.99
N GLY A 21 1.59 -43.55 -16.50
CA GLY A 21 1.12 -42.73 -17.63
C GLY A 21 -0.38 -42.44 -17.76
N GLY A 22 -0.81 -41.31 -17.18
CA GLY A 22 -2.08 -40.64 -17.47
C GLY A 22 -1.84 -39.12 -17.55
N PRO A 23 -2.67 -38.36 -18.30
CA PRO A 23 -2.43 -36.95 -18.59
C PRO A 23 -2.30 -36.15 -17.31
N GLU A 24 -1.32 -35.24 -17.28
CA GLU A 24 -1.12 -34.28 -16.18
C GLU A 24 -2.48 -33.67 -15.83
N ALA A 25 -2.92 -33.91 -14.60
CA ALA A 25 -4.10 -33.27 -14.07
C ALA A 25 -3.85 -31.76 -14.12
N SER A 26 -4.57 -31.07 -14.99
CA SER A 26 -4.59 -29.61 -15.04
C SER A 26 -4.87 -29.10 -13.63
N GLU A 27 -3.94 -28.34 -13.05
CA GLU A 27 -4.20 -27.59 -11.83
C GLU A 27 -5.48 -26.79 -12.07
N THR A 28 -6.55 -27.14 -11.37
CA THR A 28 -7.78 -26.35 -11.38
C THR A 28 -7.44 -25.00 -10.79
N GLN A 29 -7.33 -23.99 -11.66
CA GLN A 29 -7.18 -22.58 -11.32
C GLN A 29 -8.23 -22.23 -10.25
N ALA A 30 -7.78 -21.68 -9.13
CA ALA A 30 -8.69 -21.24 -8.08
C ALA A 30 -9.74 -20.30 -8.69
N PRO A 31 -11.02 -20.38 -8.28
CA PRO A 31 -12.05 -19.52 -8.85
C PRO A 31 -11.70 -18.05 -8.63
N ALA A 32 -11.81 -17.24 -9.68
CA ALA A 32 -11.62 -15.80 -9.61
C ALA A 32 -12.57 -15.19 -8.56
N LEU A 33 -12.04 -14.31 -7.71
CA LEU A 33 -12.80 -13.63 -6.65
C LEU A 33 -13.98 -12.86 -7.27
N SER A 34 -15.20 -13.07 -6.77
CA SER A 34 -16.37 -12.32 -7.25
C SER A 34 -16.35 -10.86 -6.76
N TRP A 35 -17.13 -9.99 -7.42
CA TRP A 35 -17.26 -8.59 -7.00
C TRP A 35 -17.80 -8.50 -5.57
N GLU A 36 -18.81 -9.33 -5.26
CA GLU A 36 -19.45 -9.36 -3.96
C GLU A 36 -18.45 -9.77 -2.86
N GLU A 37 -17.60 -10.77 -3.12
CA GLU A 37 -16.56 -11.19 -2.19
C GLU A 37 -15.45 -10.14 -2.03
N PHE A 38 -15.02 -9.52 -3.13
CA PHE A 38 -14.02 -8.46 -3.10
C PHE A 38 -14.53 -7.22 -2.33
N ARG A 39 -15.74 -6.76 -2.64
CA ARG A 39 -16.37 -5.63 -1.93
C ARG A 39 -16.58 -5.95 -0.46
N ALA A 40 -16.93 -7.19 -0.11
CA ALA A 40 -17.09 -7.60 1.29
C ALA A 40 -15.78 -7.57 2.10
N ASN A 41 -14.62 -7.63 1.43
CA ASN A 41 -13.31 -7.45 2.06
C ASN A 41 -12.89 -5.98 2.19
N SER A 42 -13.65 -5.05 1.61
CA SER A 42 -13.43 -3.63 1.81
C SER A 42 -14.09 -3.13 3.11
N PHE A 43 -13.43 -2.18 3.77
CA PHE A 43 -13.99 -1.46 4.92
C PHE A 43 -14.20 0.00 4.53
N GLN A 44 -15.38 0.55 4.80
CA GLN A 44 -15.61 1.98 4.59
C GLN A 44 -15.20 2.76 5.85
N ASP A 45 -14.27 3.71 5.70
CA ASP A 45 -13.77 4.49 6.83
C ASP A 45 -14.63 5.73 7.14
N GLU A 46 -14.22 6.48 8.16
CA GLU A 46 -14.90 7.69 8.63
C GLU A 46 -14.99 8.80 7.57
N GLU A 47 -14.19 8.73 6.50
CA GLU A 47 -14.23 9.66 5.36
C GLU A 47 -15.09 9.14 4.20
N GLY A 48 -15.76 8.01 4.37
CA GLY A 48 -16.55 7.36 3.33
C GLY A 48 -15.69 6.66 2.27
N LYS A 49 -14.38 6.51 2.50
CA LYS A 49 -13.46 5.84 1.55
C LYS A 49 -13.54 4.34 1.70
N TYR A 50 -13.46 3.63 0.58
CA TYR A 50 -13.34 2.19 0.60
C TYR A 50 -11.87 1.81 0.79
N ILE A 51 -11.59 1.11 1.88
CA ILE A 51 -10.25 0.65 2.24
C ILE A 51 -10.14 -0.82 1.89
N ILE A 52 -9.18 -1.17 1.05
CA ILE A 52 -8.81 -2.56 0.75
C ILE A 52 -7.36 -2.80 1.15
N ASP A 53 -7.04 -4.08 1.38
CA ASP A 53 -5.72 -4.59 1.77
C ASP A 53 -5.09 -3.95 3.01
N GLY A 54 -5.82 -3.09 3.71
CA GLY A 54 -5.42 -2.51 4.99
C GLY A 54 -5.00 -1.04 4.91
N ASP A 55 -4.54 -0.54 3.76
CA ASP A 55 -4.03 0.84 3.66
C ASP A 55 -4.29 1.53 2.31
N MET A 56 -4.94 0.87 1.35
CA MET A 56 -5.29 1.45 0.05
C MET A 56 -6.70 2.04 0.08
N ALA A 57 -6.81 3.35 -0.14
CA ALA A 57 -8.08 4.09 -0.11
C ALA A 57 -8.61 4.46 -1.50
N PHE A 58 -9.90 4.21 -1.74
CA PHE A 58 -10.63 4.54 -2.96
C PHE A 58 -11.78 5.52 -2.67
N ASP A 59 -12.01 6.49 -3.56
CA ASP A 59 -12.95 7.59 -3.32
C ASP A 59 -14.42 7.18 -3.40
N SER A 60 -14.73 6.10 -4.12
CA SER A 60 -16.10 5.62 -4.30
C SER A 60 -16.17 4.13 -4.61
N GLU A 61 -17.38 3.56 -4.51
CA GLU A 61 -17.61 2.17 -4.90
C GLU A 61 -17.41 1.97 -6.39
N GLU A 62 -17.69 2.98 -7.21
CA GLU A 62 -17.40 2.96 -8.64
C GLU A 62 -15.91 2.89 -8.92
N GLN A 63 -15.07 3.64 -8.19
CA GLN A 63 -13.61 3.50 -8.31
C GLN A 63 -13.12 2.14 -7.82
N LEU A 64 -13.72 1.62 -6.74
CA LEU A 64 -13.43 0.27 -6.24
C LEU A 64 -13.89 -0.81 -7.25
N LYS A 65 -15.02 -0.59 -7.93
CA LYS A 65 -15.58 -1.48 -8.93
C LYS A 65 -14.81 -1.44 -10.23
N GLU A 66 -14.43 -0.25 -10.68
CA GLU A 66 -13.50 -0.04 -11.80
C GLU A 66 -12.20 -0.77 -11.49
N PHE A 67 -11.67 -0.61 -10.27
CA PHE A 67 -10.53 -1.38 -9.82
C PHE A 67 -10.79 -2.90 -9.88
N PHE A 68 -11.91 -3.40 -9.35
CA PHE A 68 -12.22 -4.83 -9.43
C PHE A 68 -12.34 -5.35 -10.87
N ASP A 69 -13.10 -4.67 -11.72
CA ASP A 69 -13.37 -5.07 -13.10
C ASP A 69 -12.12 -5.03 -13.97
N GLU A 70 -11.29 -4.02 -13.76
CA GLU A 70 -10.04 -3.88 -14.48
C GLU A 70 -8.95 -4.81 -13.93
N ASN A 71 -8.98 -5.13 -12.63
CA ASN A 71 -7.79 -5.59 -11.93
C ASN A 71 -7.89 -6.94 -11.22
N VAL A 72 -9.09 -7.35 -10.81
CA VAL A 72 -9.32 -8.58 -10.03
C VAL A 72 -10.07 -9.62 -10.87
N ALA A 73 -11.09 -9.20 -11.62
CA ALA A 73 -11.93 -10.11 -12.42
C ALA A 73 -11.24 -10.69 -13.67
N LYS A 74 -10.17 -10.06 -14.16
CA LYS A 74 -9.46 -10.42 -15.42
C LYS A 74 -8.32 -11.43 -15.25
N ASP A 75 -8.32 -12.15 -14.13
CA ASP A 75 -7.33 -13.13 -13.68
C ASP A 75 -6.31 -13.64 -14.73
N THR A 76 -5.07 -13.10 -14.67
CA THR A 76 -3.90 -13.60 -15.43
C THR A 76 -2.61 -13.58 -14.57
N GLY A 77 -2.74 -13.63 -13.25
CA GLY A 77 -1.63 -13.42 -12.31
C GLY A 77 -0.67 -14.59 -12.16
N SER A 78 0.06 -14.97 -13.21
CA SER A 78 1.37 -15.63 -13.05
C SER A 78 2.45 -14.56 -13.22
N SER A 79 3.06 -14.07 -12.15
CA SER A 79 4.34 -13.36 -12.31
C SER A 79 5.11 -13.17 -11.00
N ALA A 80 6.42 -13.41 -11.13
CA ALA A 80 7.48 -13.02 -10.20
C ALA A 80 8.17 -11.74 -10.72
N GLY A 81 8.46 -10.78 -9.84
CA GLY A 81 9.25 -9.58 -10.14
C GLY A 81 9.46 -8.72 -8.88
N GLY A 82 10.21 -7.60 -8.92
CA GLY A 82 10.52 -6.60 -7.83
C GLY A 82 9.90 -5.21 -7.88
N LEU A 83 9.89 -4.49 -6.74
CA LEU A 83 9.17 -3.23 -6.44
C LEU A 83 8.14 -2.80 -7.48
N ALA A 84 6.85 -2.86 -7.16
CA ALA A 84 5.82 -2.49 -8.10
C ALA A 84 5.46 -1.00 -8.08
N VAL A 85 5.13 -0.44 -9.25
CA VAL A 85 4.35 0.80 -9.39
C VAL A 85 2.93 0.46 -9.79
N TYR A 86 1.95 1.21 -9.28
CA TYR A 86 0.56 1.11 -9.70
C TYR A 86 0.47 1.42 -11.20
N TYR A 87 -0.13 0.51 -11.96
CA TYR A 87 -0.19 0.59 -13.41
C TYR A 87 -1.62 0.37 -13.86
N SER A 88 -2.26 1.39 -14.42
CA SER A 88 -3.65 1.34 -14.90
C SER A 88 -3.76 2.09 -16.23
N GLY A 89 -4.61 1.57 -17.12
CA GLY A 89 -4.82 2.17 -18.45
C GLY A 89 -3.55 2.23 -19.31
N GLY A 90 -2.60 1.32 -19.13
CA GLY A 90 -1.37 1.25 -19.92
C GLY A 90 -0.27 2.25 -19.52
N ARG A 91 -0.34 2.82 -18.31
CA ARG A 91 0.64 3.79 -17.81
C ARG A 91 0.89 3.65 -16.30
N ASP A 92 2.07 4.06 -15.87
CA ASP A 92 2.39 4.21 -14.45
C ASP A 92 1.53 5.32 -13.82
N ILE A 93 0.88 5.02 -12.69
CA ILE A 93 0.19 6.00 -11.85
C ILE A 93 1.22 6.62 -10.91
N LYS A 94 1.79 7.74 -11.36
CA LYS A 94 2.89 8.46 -10.71
C LYS A 94 2.71 9.97 -10.88
N TRP A 95 3.31 10.74 -9.99
CA TRP A 95 3.49 12.18 -10.22
C TRP A 95 4.33 12.50 -11.46
N THR A 96 4.05 13.64 -12.10
CA THR A 96 4.97 14.19 -13.10
C THR A 96 6.30 14.55 -12.45
N ALA A 97 7.39 14.63 -13.24
CA ALA A 97 8.72 14.97 -12.72
C ALA A 97 8.73 16.34 -11.98
N THR A 98 7.93 17.31 -12.44
CA THR A 98 7.80 18.62 -11.79
C THR A 98 7.05 18.50 -10.46
N GLN A 99 5.93 17.78 -10.42
CA GLN A 99 5.15 17.60 -9.19
C GLN A 99 5.90 16.80 -8.14
N ALA A 100 6.61 15.75 -8.56
CA ALA A 100 7.40 14.89 -7.67
C ALA A 100 8.41 15.67 -6.83
N ARG A 101 8.95 16.78 -7.36
CA ARG A 101 9.90 17.67 -6.69
C ARG A 101 9.24 18.77 -5.84
N ASN A 102 7.92 18.73 -5.65
CA ASN A 102 7.18 19.70 -4.85
C ASN A 102 5.89 19.09 -4.26
N LEU A 103 6.02 17.97 -3.54
CA LEU A 103 4.91 17.28 -2.88
C LEU A 103 4.60 17.95 -1.54
N THR A 104 3.81 19.02 -1.56
CA THR A 104 3.47 19.78 -0.36
C THR A 104 2.51 19.02 0.55
N TYR A 105 2.76 19.04 1.86
CA TYR A 105 1.86 18.45 2.84
C TYR A 105 1.75 19.28 4.10
N CYS A 106 0.70 19.02 4.88
CA CYS A 106 0.54 19.54 6.23
C CYS A 106 0.35 18.40 7.23
N VAL A 107 0.58 18.66 8.50
CA VAL A 107 0.33 17.75 9.62
C VAL A 107 -0.65 18.40 10.57
N SER A 108 -1.79 17.77 10.81
CA SER A 108 -2.85 18.36 11.63
C SER A 108 -2.48 18.41 13.11
N SER A 109 -2.05 19.59 13.56
CA SER A 109 -1.74 19.87 14.96
C SER A 109 -2.90 19.51 15.91
N SER A 110 -4.13 19.81 15.53
CA SER A 110 -5.32 19.54 16.34
C SER A 110 -5.66 18.05 16.44
N SER A 111 -5.57 17.29 15.35
CA SER A 111 -5.87 15.84 15.39
C SER A 111 -4.81 15.04 16.13
N PHE A 112 -3.53 15.45 16.06
CA PHE A 112 -2.45 14.75 16.75
C PHE A 112 -2.27 15.16 18.20
N GLY A 113 -2.64 16.39 18.58
CA GLY A 113 -2.50 16.89 19.94
C GLY A 113 -1.08 16.70 20.47
N SER A 114 -0.93 15.99 21.58
CA SER A 114 0.40 15.70 22.19
C SER A 114 1.31 14.84 21.32
N ARG A 115 0.79 14.16 20.28
CA ARG A 115 1.58 13.33 19.36
C ARG A 115 2.16 14.12 18.18
N TYR A 116 1.76 15.39 18.01
CA TYR A 116 2.10 16.18 16.84
C TYR A 116 3.61 16.24 16.56
N SER A 117 4.44 16.52 17.56
CA SER A 117 5.90 16.58 17.41
C SER A 117 6.51 15.23 17.00
N THR A 118 5.99 14.13 17.57
CA THR A 118 6.39 12.76 17.20
C THR A 118 6.03 12.46 15.74
N THR A 119 4.83 12.82 15.31
CA THR A 119 4.37 12.62 13.92
C THR A 119 5.19 13.43 12.94
N VAL A 120 5.45 14.71 13.21
CA VAL A 120 6.30 15.56 12.36
C VAL A 120 7.71 14.98 12.25
N SER A 121 8.29 14.53 13.37
CA SER A 121 9.63 13.93 13.38
C SER A 121 9.70 12.63 12.57
N ALA A 122 8.68 11.79 12.68
CA ALA A 122 8.57 10.54 11.93
C ALA A 122 8.35 10.80 10.42
N MET A 123 7.47 11.74 10.06
CA MET A 123 7.27 12.19 8.68
C MET A 123 8.58 12.71 8.08
N ASN A 124 9.28 13.62 8.75
CA ASN A 124 10.55 14.16 8.27
C ASN A 124 11.61 13.06 8.03
N SER A 125 11.66 12.06 8.92
CA SER A 125 12.60 10.94 8.77
C SER A 125 12.20 10.00 7.62
N ALA A 126 10.91 9.79 7.41
CA ALA A 126 10.38 8.94 6.36
C ALA A 126 10.50 9.59 4.97
N THR A 127 10.19 10.89 4.85
CA THR A 127 10.36 11.66 3.61
C THR A 127 11.83 11.74 3.21
N ALA A 128 12.73 12.03 4.16
CA ALA A 128 14.17 12.11 3.90
C ALA A 128 14.74 10.81 3.31
N ALA A 129 14.20 9.64 3.67
CA ALA A 129 14.62 8.36 3.10
C ALA A 129 14.31 8.26 1.59
N TRP A 130 13.13 8.72 1.17
CA TRP A 130 12.73 8.75 -0.24
C TRP A 130 13.45 9.85 -1.02
N GLU A 131 13.62 11.04 -0.44
CA GLU A 131 14.34 12.17 -1.05
C GLU A 131 15.84 11.88 -1.24
N GLY A 132 16.46 11.15 -0.31
CA GLY A 132 17.84 10.68 -0.47
C GLY A 132 18.02 9.61 -1.56
N THR A 133 16.90 9.12 -2.11
CA THR A 133 16.86 7.96 -3.00
C THR A 133 16.47 8.33 -4.43
N ALA A 134 15.50 9.22 -4.60
CA ALA A 134 14.94 9.56 -5.91
C ALA A 134 14.72 11.07 -6.02
N ASN A 135 14.47 11.57 -7.22
CA ASN A 135 14.22 12.99 -7.48
C ASN A 135 12.80 13.41 -7.07
N VAL A 136 12.51 13.24 -5.79
CA VAL A 136 11.27 13.61 -5.11
C VAL A 136 11.59 14.61 -3.99
N ASN A 137 10.63 15.45 -3.61
CA ASN A 137 10.79 16.42 -2.53
C ASN A 137 9.44 16.69 -1.87
N PHE A 138 9.34 16.33 -0.59
CA PHE A 138 8.18 16.49 0.26
C PHE A 138 8.34 17.76 1.09
N VAL A 139 7.39 18.67 0.96
CA VAL A 139 7.50 20.02 1.56
C VAL A 139 6.47 20.18 2.66
N HIS A 140 6.91 20.07 3.92
CA HIS A 140 6.05 20.32 5.07
C HIS A 140 5.69 21.81 5.16
N SER A 141 4.44 22.13 4.86
CA SER A 141 3.91 23.49 4.86
C SER A 141 3.25 23.80 6.20
N THR A 142 4.07 24.11 7.20
CA THR A 142 3.65 24.31 8.59
C THR A 142 2.61 25.41 8.79
N SER A 143 2.54 26.37 7.87
CA SER A 143 1.50 27.41 7.84
C SER A 143 0.07 26.85 7.76
N TYR A 144 -0.09 25.60 7.31
CA TYR A 144 -1.39 24.94 7.20
C TYR A 144 -1.68 23.94 8.34
N ASP A 145 -0.76 23.71 9.28
CA ASP A 145 -0.91 22.66 10.31
C ASP A 145 -2.07 22.90 11.29
N SER A 146 -2.47 24.15 11.50
CA SER A 146 -3.64 24.51 12.31
C SER A 146 -4.98 24.27 11.60
N ASN A 147 -4.96 24.15 10.26
CA ASN A 147 -6.13 23.89 9.42
C ASN A 147 -5.82 22.82 8.36
N CYS A 148 -5.15 21.75 8.79
CA CYS A 148 -4.74 20.66 7.93
C CYS A 148 -5.88 19.63 7.84
N THR A 149 -6.58 19.64 6.72
CA THR A 149 -7.79 18.85 6.48
C THR A 149 -7.82 18.35 5.03
N ALA A 150 -8.74 17.42 4.74
CA ALA A 150 -8.99 16.91 3.38
C ALA A 150 -9.35 18.00 2.35
N SER A 151 -9.86 19.15 2.80
CA SER A 151 -10.23 20.28 1.95
C SER A 151 -9.15 21.36 1.82
N GLN A 152 -8.00 21.19 2.49
CA GLN A 152 -6.92 22.18 2.45
C GLN A 152 -6.22 22.20 1.09
N ALA A 153 -6.64 23.12 0.22
CA ALA A 153 -6.15 23.24 -1.15
C ALA A 153 -4.72 23.80 -1.27
N GLY A 154 -4.17 24.40 -0.20
CA GLY A 154 -2.80 24.93 -0.18
C GLY A 154 -1.71 23.84 -0.17
N VAL A 155 -2.08 22.59 0.06
CA VAL A 155 -1.17 21.44 0.04
C VAL A 155 -1.69 20.32 -0.86
N LEU A 156 -0.78 19.48 -1.34
CA LEU A 156 -1.12 18.30 -2.14
C LEU A 156 -1.93 17.28 -1.33
N PHE A 157 -1.51 17.02 -0.09
CA PHE A 157 -2.15 16.08 0.82
C PHE A 157 -2.03 16.51 2.27
N ASP A 158 -2.89 15.96 3.11
CA ASP A 158 -2.92 16.19 4.55
C ASP A 158 -2.57 14.92 5.33
N VAL A 159 -1.91 15.10 6.48
CA VAL A 159 -1.63 14.03 7.43
C VAL A 159 -2.47 14.27 8.68
N ARG A 160 -3.30 13.29 9.04
CA ARG A 160 -4.26 13.40 10.16
C ARG A 160 -4.33 12.12 10.97
N MET A 161 -4.77 12.26 12.22
CA MET A 161 -5.15 11.12 13.04
C MET A 161 -6.55 10.63 12.66
N THR A 162 -6.78 9.32 12.78
CA THR A 162 -8.11 8.70 12.76
C THR A 162 -8.34 7.88 14.03
N THR A 163 -9.61 7.69 14.38
CA THR A 163 -10.03 6.85 15.51
C THR A 163 -10.24 5.38 15.15
N THR A 164 -10.25 5.03 13.86
CA THR A 164 -10.39 3.63 13.45
C THR A 164 -9.21 2.78 13.92
N THR A 165 -9.48 1.50 14.16
CA THR A 165 -8.48 0.48 14.48
C THR A 165 -8.40 -0.61 13.41
N SER A 166 -9.16 -0.46 12.32
CA SER A 166 -9.16 -1.40 11.19
C SER A 166 -7.85 -1.40 10.41
N TYR A 167 -7.04 -0.34 10.56
CA TYR A 167 -5.71 -0.21 9.97
C TYR A 167 -4.77 0.57 10.90
N VAL A 168 -3.46 0.47 10.64
CA VAL A 168 -2.42 1.17 11.41
C VAL A 168 -2.18 2.57 10.84
N ALA A 169 -2.05 2.63 9.52
CA ALA A 169 -2.15 3.85 8.74
C ALA A 169 -2.75 3.49 7.37
N ARG A 170 -3.12 4.52 6.61
CA ARG A 170 -3.49 4.37 5.21
C ARG A 170 -3.01 5.56 4.39
N ALA A 171 -2.86 5.35 3.09
CA ALA A 171 -2.45 6.36 2.13
C ALA A 171 -3.35 6.36 0.89
N PHE A 172 -2.83 6.97 -0.17
CA PHE A 172 -3.52 7.24 -1.42
C PHE A 172 -2.53 7.12 -2.58
N PHE A 173 -3.05 6.94 -3.79
CA PHE A 173 -2.26 6.94 -5.01
C PHE A 173 -2.29 8.29 -5.74
N PRO A 174 -1.31 8.59 -6.61
CA PRO A 174 -1.22 9.87 -7.31
C PRO A 174 -2.47 10.32 -8.11
N ASN A 175 -3.33 9.38 -8.50
CA ASN A 175 -4.57 9.65 -9.23
C ASN A 175 -5.79 9.95 -8.34
N SER A 176 -5.68 9.83 -7.01
CA SER A 176 -6.77 10.16 -6.09
C SER A 176 -7.17 11.63 -6.17
N ALA A 177 -8.47 11.92 -6.03
CA ALA A 177 -8.94 13.30 -5.94
C ALA A 177 -8.37 13.98 -4.69
N ARG A 178 -8.25 15.32 -4.68
CA ARG A 178 -7.64 16.05 -3.53
C ARG A 178 -8.26 15.65 -2.20
N SER A 179 -9.57 15.48 -2.12
CA SER A 179 -10.26 15.07 -0.88
C SER A 179 -9.85 13.68 -0.38
N GLY A 180 -9.36 12.79 -1.26
CA GLY A 180 -8.80 11.49 -0.90
C GLY A 180 -7.28 11.47 -0.74
N ARG A 181 -6.58 12.56 -1.04
CA ARG A 181 -5.13 12.66 -0.84
C ARG A 181 -4.81 12.95 0.62
N ASN A 182 -4.77 11.92 1.43
CA ASN A 182 -4.41 12.03 2.84
C ASN A 182 -3.72 10.77 3.37
N ILE A 183 -2.85 10.98 4.36
CA ILE A 183 -2.33 9.90 5.19
C ILE A 183 -3.10 9.94 6.51
N LEU A 184 -3.87 8.91 6.80
CA LEU A 184 -4.55 8.77 8.09
C LEU A 184 -3.79 7.80 8.98
N ILE A 185 -3.50 8.22 10.20
CA ILE A 185 -2.72 7.43 11.17
C ILE A 185 -3.62 7.05 12.33
N SER A 186 -3.79 5.74 12.57
CA SER A 186 -4.51 5.23 13.73
C SER A 186 -3.71 5.45 15.01
N THR A 187 -4.41 5.54 16.14
CA THR A 187 -3.79 5.55 17.47
C THR A 187 -2.94 4.30 17.73
N SER A 188 -3.23 3.18 17.07
CA SER A 188 -2.47 1.93 17.17
C SER A 188 -1.03 2.06 16.68
N ALA A 189 -0.75 2.95 15.71
CA ALA A 189 0.61 3.21 15.19
C ALA A 189 1.59 3.74 16.25
N TYR A 190 1.09 4.26 17.36
CA TYR A 190 1.91 4.84 18.45
C TYR A 190 2.14 3.88 19.61
N SER A 191 1.49 2.71 19.60
CA SER A 191 1.41 1.84 20.76
C SER A 191 2.67 1.00 21.02
N GLY A 192 3.72 1.13 20.20
CA GLY A 192 5.06 0.57 20.45
C GLY A 192 5.16 -0.97 20.53
N GLY A 193 4.03 -1.68 20.39
CA GLY A 193 3.94 -3.14 20.44
C GLY A 193 3.79 -3.82 19.08
N GLY A 194 3.82 -3.05 17.99
CA GLY A 194 3.83 -3.58 16.62
C GLY A 194 5.25 -3.96 16.18
N ALA A 195 5.33 -4.78 15.13
CA ALA A 195 6.61 -5.09 14.50
C ALA A 195 7.27 -3.86 13.83
N TRP A 196 6.57 -2.71 13.72
CA TRP A 196 7.06 -1.51 13.02
C TRP A 196 7.05 -0.24 13.88
N THR A 197 8.05 0.62 13.68
CA THR A 197 8.06 1.99 14.17
C THR A 197 7.06 2.86 13.39
N LEU A 198 6.62 3.97 13.98
CA LEU A 198 5.82 4.97 13.26
C LEU A 198 6.55 5.47 11.99
N THR A 199 7.87 5.70 12.08
CA THR A 199 8.68 6.11 10.94
C THR A 199 8.64 5.07 9.82
N GLY A 200 8.73 3.79 10.15
CA GLY A 200 8.67 2.70 9.17
C GLY A 200 7.31 2.61 8.49
N VAL A 201 6.23 2.69 9.27
CA VAL A 201 4.85 2.75 8.73
C VAL A 201 4.73 3.93 7.77
N LEU A 202 5.12 5.14 8.18
CA LEU A 202 5.02 6.31 7.31
C LEU A 202 5.92 6.22 6.07
N ARG A 203 7.06 5.53 6.16
CA ARG A 203 7.91 5.28 5.00
C ARG A 203 7.21 4.40 3.97
N HIS A 204 6.48 3.39 4.43
CA HIS A 204 5.60 2.56 3.60
C HIS A 204 4.49 3.38 2.96
N GLU A 205 3.72 4.13 3.75
CA GLU A 205 2.62 4.97 3.26
C GLU A 205 3.09 5.97 2.19
N LEU A 206 4.26 6.58 2.40
CA LEU A 206 4.85 7.49 1.42
C LEU A 206 5.25 6.78 0.11
N GLY A 207 5.51 5.47 0.14
CA GLY A 207 5.65 4.66 -1.06
C GLY A 207 4.39 4.68 -1.91
N HIS A 208 3.21 4.49 -1.31
CA HIS A 208 1.92 4.62 -2.02
C HIS A 208 1.69 6.04 -2.55
N VAL A 209 2.05 7.07 -1.78
CA VAL A 209 1.99 8.47 -2.24
C VAL A 209 2.86 8.67 -3.49
N LEU A 210 3.96 7.93 -3.63
CA LEU A 210 4.81 7.91 -4.82
C LEU A 210 4.33 6.99 -5.94
N GLY A 211 3.23 6.26 -5.73
CA GLY A 211 2.65 5.33 -6.70
C GLY A 211 3.11 3.89 -6.54
N LEU A 212 3.88 3.55 -5.50
CA LEU A 212 4.37 2.17 -5.30
C LEU A 212 3.26 1.27 -4.76
N ARG A 213 3.18 0.05 -5.27
CA ARG A 213 2.25 -0.99 -4.79
C ARG A 213 2.92 -1.88 -3.76
N HIS A 214 2.10 -2.63 -3.04
CA HIS A 214 2.59 -3.67 -2.17
C HIS A 214 3.43 -4.71 -2.91
N GLU A 215 4.48 -5.17 -2.26
CA GLU A 215 5.40 -6.13 -2.86
C GLU A 215 4.83 -7.54 -2.87
N HIS A 216 3.90 -7.85 -1.96
CA HIS A 216 3.35 -9.20 -1.79
C HIS A 216 2.41 -9.63 -2.93
N THR A 217 1.74 -8.68 -3.62
CA THR A 217 0.83 -8.95 -4.76
C THR A 217 1.54 -9.57 -5.99
N ARG A 218 2.84 -9.84 -5.86
CA ARG A 218 3.80 -10.16 -6.92
C ARG A 218 4.41 -11.53 -6.70
N SER A 219 3.89 -12.25 -5.71
CA SER A 219 4.23 -13.63 -5.41
C SER A 219 2.98 -14.36 -4.96
N THR A 220 2.54 -15.33 -5.75
CA THR A 220 1.49 -16.28 -5.37
C THR A 220 1.91 -17.15 -4.17
N ALA A 221 3.22 -17.28 -3.91
CA ALA A 221 3.77 -18.01 -2.77
C ALA A 221 3.74 -17.22 -1.45
N SER A 222 3.35 -15.94 -1.46
CA SER A 222 3.22 -15.12 -0.26
C SER A 222 1.96 -15.46 0.56
N GLY A 223 0.97 -16.09 -0.08
CA GLY A 223 -0.37 -16.33 0.50
C GLY A 223 -1.26 -15.08 0.52
N CYS A 224 -0.76 -13.95 0.03
CA CYS A 224 -1.51 -12.70 -0.13
C CYS A 224 -1.43 -12.24 -1.59
N TYR A 225 -2.56 -11.84 -2.16
CA TYR A 225 -2.63 -11.31 -3.50
C TYR A 225 -3.72 -10.24 -3.54
N GLU A 226 -3.41 -9.12 -4.20
CA GLU A 226 -4.33 -8.00 -4.34
C GLU A 226 -4.89 -8.00 -5.77
N ASP A 227 -4.00 -7.80 -6.75
CA ASP A 227 -4.31 -7.74 -8.17
C ASP A 227 -3.05 -7.78 -9.07
N ALA A 228 -3.27 -7.69 -10.39
CA ALA A 228 -2.25 -7.70 -11.44
C ALA A 228 -1.90 -6.30 -12.01
N ASN A 229 -2.43 -5.21 -11.44
CA ASN A 229 -2.27 -3.83 -11.95
C ASN A 229 -1.07 -3.14 -11.35
N TRP A 230 0.04 -3.77 -11.64
CA TRP A 230 1.34 -3.27 -11.29
C TRP A 230 2.32 -3.56 -12.41
N ARG A 231 3.33 -2.71 -12.49
CA ARG A 231 4.50 -2.98 -13.31
C ARG A 231 5.70 -3.14 -12.39
N ALA A 232 6.47 -4.21 -12.58
CA ALA A 232 7.72 -4.39 -11.87
C ALA A 232 8.70 -3.25 -12.19
N LEU A 233 9.33 -2.72 -11.16
CA LEU A 233 10.48 -1.80 -11.27
C LEU A 233 11.80 -2.53 -11.02
N THR A 234 11.81 -3.63 -10.24
CA THR A 234 13.03 -4.40 -9.87
C THR A 234 12.79 -5.92 -9.86
N ALA A 235 13.57 -6.73 -9.09
CA ALA A 235 13.35 -8.17 -8.81
C ALA A 235 12.76 -8.42 -7.39
N TYR A 236 11.94 -9.47 -7.19
CA TYR A 236 11.09 -9.64 -6.00
C TYR A 236 11.88 -9.55 -4.70
N ASP A 237 11.42 -8.70 -3.78
CA ASP A 237 12.11 -8.46 -2.51
C ASP A 237 11.18 -8.68 -1.32
N ARG A 238 11.30 -9.84 -0.67
CA ARG A 238 10.57 -10.12 0.58
C ARG A 238 10.90 -9.14 1.71
N ALA A 239 12.04 -8.46 1.60
CA ALA A 239 12.45 -7.44 2.53
C ALA A 239 12.07 -6.03 2.05
N SER A 240 11.32 -5.83 0.97
CA SER A 240 10.91 -4.47 0.53
C SER A 240 10.17 -3.73 1.65
N VAL A 241 10.36 -2.41 1.72
CA VAL A 241 9.54 -1.51 2.55
C VAL A 241 8.05 -1.68 2.24
N MET A 242 7.69 -2.00 0.99
CA MET A 242 6.32 -2.20 0.54
C MET A 242 5.80 -3.63 0.80
N HIS A 243 6.56 -4.48 1.50
CA HIS A 243 6.15 -5.84 1.80
C HIS A 243 5.51 -5.96 3.18
N TYR A 244 4.36 -6.63 3.23
CA TYR A 244 3.69 -6.98 4.48
C TYR A 244 4.28 -8.23 5.13
N PRO A 245 4.66 -8.19 6.41
CA PRO A 245 5.13 -9.35 7.16
C PRO A 245 4.07 -10.43 7.38
N GLN A 246 2.80 -10.06 7.53
CA GLN A 246 1.70 -11.04 7.56
C GLN A 246 1.55 -11.80 6.23
N CYS A 247 2.17 -11.29 5.16
CA CYS A 247 2.21 -11.88 3.83
C CYS A 247 3.58 -12.47 3.52
N ASN A 248 4.31 -13.01 4.51
CA ASN A 248 5.64 -13.62 4.32
C ASN A 248 6.79 -12.62 4.00
N GLY A 249 6.56 -11.32 4.25
CA GLY A 249 7.61 -10.30 4.28
C GLY A 249 8.57 -10.50 5.46
N THR A 250 9.84 -10.18 5.26
CA THR A 250 10.89 -10.47 6.23
C THR A 250 11.39 -9.24 7.00
N GLN A 251 11.03 -8.03 6.57
CA GLN A 251 11.42 -6.83 7.30
C GLN A 251 10.62 -6.66 8.60
N THR A 252 11.37 -6.40 9.68
CA THR A 252 10.86 -6.07 11.00
C THR A 252 11.58 -4.81 11.51
N GLY A 253 10.98 -4.10 12.45
CA GLY A 253 11.54 -2.90 13.07
C GLY A 253 11.18 -1.62 12.33
N ASP A 254 12.04 -1.14 11.44
CA ASP A 254 11.90 0.21 10.89
C ASP A 254 11.43 0.26 9.43
N LEU A 255 11.17 -0.87 8.76
CA LEU A 255 10.80 -0.91 7.32
C LEU A 255 11.75 -0.02 6.48
N VAL A 256 13.05 -0.26 6.56
CA VAL A 256 14.06 0.54 5.86
C VAL A 256 14.03 0.26 4.37
N LEU A 257 14.32 1.29 3.54
CA LEU A 257 14.42 1.09 2.10
C LEU A 257 15.58 0.14 1.78
N THR A 258 15.28 -0.98 1.15
CA THR A 258 16.28 -1.90 0.62
C THR A 258 17.00 -1.31 -0.58
N SER A 259 18.06 -1.98 -1.06
CA SER A 259 18.70 -1.58 -2.32
C SER A 259 17.73 -1.61 -3.50
N LEU A 260 16.77 -2.55 -3.51
CA LEU A 260 15.81 -2.71 -4.60
C LEU A 260 14.69 -1.67 -4.52
N ASP A 261 14.23 -1.31 -3.31
CA ASP A 261 13.35 -0.16 -3.12
C ASP A 261 13.98 1.10 -3.70
N ARG A 262 15.27 1.31 -3.40
CA ARG A 262 16.00 2.49 -3.84
C ARG A 262 16.20 2.54 -5.35
N THR A 263 16.58 1.42 -5.95
CA THR A 263 16.75 1.31 -7.40
C THR A 263 15.43 1.54 -8.12
N GLY A 264 14.33 0.92 -7.65
CA GLY A 264 13.01 1.07 -8.26
C GLY A 264 12.50 2.51 -8.18
N ALA A 265 12.59 3.14 -7.01
CA ALA A 265 12.17 4.53 -6.84
C ALA A 265 13.01 5.51 -7.67
N ARG A 266 14.33 5.31 -7.79
CA ARG A 266 15.19 6.13 -8.65
C ARG A 266 14.85 5.95 -10.14
N ALA A 267 14.52 4.74 -10.56
CA ALA A 267 14.06 4.51 -11.93
C ALA A 267 12.69 5.16 -12.19
N LEU A 268 11.81 5.16 -11.19
CA LEU A 268 10.51 5.80 -11.28
C LEU A 268 10.66 7.34 -11.27
N TYR A 269 11.55 7.91 -10.47
CA TYR A 269 11.80 9.35 -10.38
C TYR A 269 13.30 9.64 -10.53
N PRO A 270 13.80 9.70 -11.79
CA PRO A 270 15.22 9.83 -12.09
C PRO A 270 15.76 11.24 -11.86
#